data_AF-A0A0T9PVZ6-F1
#
_entry.id   AF-A0A0T9PVZ6-F1
#
_cell.length_a   1.000
_cell.length_b   1.000
_cell.length_c   1.000
_cell.angle_alpha   90.00
_cell.angle_beta   90.00
_cell.angle_gamma   90.00
#
_symmetry.space_group_name_H-M   'P 1'
#
loop_
_entity.id
_entity.type
_entity.pdbx_description
1 polymer ?
#
loop_
_entity_poly.entity_id
_entity_poly.type
_entity_poly.pdbx_seq_one_letter_code
_entity_poly.pdbx_strand_id
1 'polypeptide(L)' 'MLSLHLLQISLVYINTLLIQNVLSEPTWRQRMTEEDWRGLTPLIYHHVNPYGRIELNMDQRLALAA' A
#
# COMPACT_ATOMS: atom_id res chain seq x y z
N MET A 1 -22.06 0.75 -3.59
CA MET A 1 -21.27 -0.48 -3.35
C MET A 1 -20.13 -0.65 -4.35
N LEU A 2 -20.33 -0.45 -5.66
CA LEU A 2 -19.25 -0.57 -6.67
C LEU A 2 -18.06 0.39 -6.41
N SER A 3 -18.32 1.66 -6.10
CA SER A 3 -17.27 2.66 -5.86
C SER A 3 -16.40 2.36 -4.62
N LEU A 4 -16.98 1.74 -3.59
CA LEU A 4 -16.24 1.34 -2.39
C LEU A 4 -15.37 0.11 -2.65
N HIS A 5 -15.87 -0.85 -3.44
CA HIS A 5 -15.06 -2.01 -3.87
C HIS A 5 -13.91 -1.57 -4.78
N LEU A 6 -14.16 -0.63 -5.69
CA LEU A 6 -13.13 -0.06 -6.54
C LEU A 6 -12.05 0.61 -5.69
N LEU A 7 -12.45 1.46 -4.73
CA LEU A 7 -11.52 2.12 -3.80
C LEU A 7 -10.71 1.09 -2.99
N GLN A 8 -11.37 0.07 -2.45
CA GLN A 8 -10.70 -1.00 -1.70
C GLN A 8 -9.65 -1.72 -2.56
N ILE A 9 -9.99 -2.08 -3.81
CA ILE A 9 -9.07 -2.73 -4.75
C ILE A 9 -7.92 -1.80 -5.12
N SER A 10 -8.19 -0.51 -5.36
CA SER A 10 -7.15 0.49 -5.65
C SER A 10 -6.16 0.63 -4.49
N LEU A 11 -6.63 0.65 -3.24
CA LEU A 11 -5.76 0.72 -2.06
C LEU A 11 -4.90 -0.53 -1.90
N VAL A 12 -5.48 -1.72 -2.11
CA VAL A 12 -4.73 -3.00 -2.11
C VAL A 12 -3.62 -2.99 -3.16
N TYR A 13 -3.93 -2.47 -4.36
CA TYR A 13 -2.96 -2.40 -5.44
C TYR A 13 -1.80 -1.43 -5.13
N ILE A 14 -2.12 -0.22 -4.64
CA ILE A 14 -1.10 0.76 -4.24
C ILE A 14 -0.21 0.19 -3.13
N ASN A 15 -0.79 -0.46 -2.12
CA ASN A 15 -0.03 -1.09 -1.04
C ASN A 15 0.92 -2.18 -1.53
N THR A 16 0.49 -2.96 -2.53
CA THR A 16 1.34 -3.97 -3.16
C THR A 16 2.56 -3.33 -3.81
N LEU A 17 2.38 -2.24 -4.57
CA LEU A 17 3.48 -1.52 -5.21
C LEU A 17 4.43 -0.89 -4.18
N LEU A 18 3.89 -0.32 -3.10
CA LEU A 18 4.70 0.25 -2.02
C LEU A 18 5.57 -0.81 -1.34
N ILE A 19 5.01 -1.97 -1.03
CA ILE A 19 5.75 -3.11 -0.46
C ILE A 19 6.84 -3.57 -1.44
N GLN A 20 6.54 -3.70 -2.72
CA GLN A 20 7.53 -4.08 -3.74
C GLN A 20 8.68 -3.08 -3.84
N ASN A 21 8.37 -1.78 -3.79
CA ASN A 21 9.38 -0.73 -3.80
C ASN A 21 10.31 -0.80 -2.59
N VAL A 22 9.77 -0.94 -1.38
CA VAL A 22 10.58 -1.07 -0.15
C VAL A 22 11.44 -2.35 -0.19
N LEU A 23 10.86 -3.47 -0.60
CA LEU A 23 11.57 -4.75 -0.71
C LEU A 23 12.54 -4.81 -1.89
N SER A 24 12.51 -3.83 -2.80
CA SER A 24 13.52 -3.70 -3.86
C SER A 24 14.88 -3.28 -3.28
N GLU A 25 14.89 -2.56 -2.16
CA GLU A 25 16.10 -2.15 -1.47
C GLU A 25 16.79 -3.35 -0.81
N PRO A 26 18.09 -3.58 -1.07
CA PRO A 26 18.83 -4.72 -0.54
C PRO A 26 18.80 -4.81 0.98
N THR A 27 18.83 -3.66 1.66
CA THR A 27 18.83 -3.58 3.13
C THR A 27 17.57 -4.19 3.74
N TRP A 28 16.40 -3.97 3.14
CA TRP A 28 15.14 -4.55 3.62
C TRP A 28 15.01 -6.01 3.22
N ARG A 29 15.38 -6.35 1.98
CA ARG A 29 15.35 -7.74 1.51
C ARG A 29 16.25 -8.67 2.34
N GLN A 30 17.42 -8.20 2.76
CA GLN A 30 18.36 -8.97 3.60
C GLN A 30 17.91 -9.12 5.06
N ARG A 31 17.01 -8.24 5.54
CA ARG A 31 16.48 -8.28 6.90
C ARG A 31 15.28 -9.20 7.06
N MET A 32 14.59 -9.53 5.96
CA MET A 32 13.39 -10.37 6.00
C MET A 32 13.74 -11.84 6.27
N THR A 33 13.09 -12.42 7.27
CA THR A 33 13.07 -13.86 7.56
C THR A 33 11.94 -14.56 6.80
N GLU A 34 11.93 -15.89 6.77
CA GLU A 34 10.85 -16.64 6.11
C GLU A 34 9.48 -16.32 6.73
N GLU A 35 9.41 -16.15 8.04
CA GLU A 35 8.22 -15.73 8.77
C GLU A 35 7.72 -14.36 8.30
N ASP A 36 8.62 -13.41 8.06
CA ASP A 36 8.26 -12.08 7.59
C ASP A 36 7.68 -12.12 6.17
N TRP A 37 8.28 -12.91 5.28
CA TRP A 37 7.78 -13.13 3.93
C TRP A 37 6.38 -13.75 3.93
N ARG A 38 6.11 -14.69 4.86
CA ARG A 38 4.78 -15.28 5.07
C ARG A 38 3.78 -14.28 5.65
N GLY A 39 4.25 -13.28 6.40
CA GLY A 39 3.46 -12.23 7.02
C GLY A 39 3.11 -11.05 6.11
N LEU A 40 3.70 -10.96 4.91
CA LEU A 40 3.41 -9.88 3.98
C LEU A 40 1.95 -9.95 3.50
N THR A 41 1.21 -8.87 3.77
CA THR A 41 -0.16 -8.69 3.29
C THR A 41 -0.32 -7.29 2.70
N PRO A 42 -0.93 -7.14 1.52
CA PRO A 42 -1.25 -5.83 0.94
C PRO A 42 -2.34 -5.10 1.73
N LEU A 43 -2.99 -5.80 2.67
CA LEU A 43 -4.00 -5.28 3.54
C LEU A 43 -3.47 -5.15 4.96
N ILE A 44 -2.96 -3.96 5.24
CA ILE A 44 -2.45 -3.54 6.55
C ILE A 44 -3.65 -3.00 7.34
N TYR A 45 -4.35 -3.87 8.08
CA TYR A 45 -5.51 -3.48 8.90
C TYR A 45 -5.17 -3.23 10.37
N HIS A 46 -3.91 -3.40 10.76
CA HIS A 46 -3.57 -3.48 12.17
C HIS A 46 -3.58 -2.09 12.79
N HIS A 47 -4.71 -1.71 13.41
CA HIS A 47 -5.03 -0.59 14.34
C HIS A 47 -4.20 0.71 14.26
N VAL A 48 -3.58 0.97 13.13
CA VAL A 48 -2.74 2.13 12.85
C VAL A 48 -3.24 2.58 11.50
N ASN A 49 -3.75 3.81 11.45
CA ASN A 49 -3.99 4.49 10.20
C ASN A 49 -2.63 5.00 9.71
N PRO A 50 -1.89 4.27 8.85
CA PRO A 50 -0.52 4.61 8.49
C PRO A 50 -0.46 5.88 7.65
N TYR A 51 -1.62 6.29 7.10
CA TYR A 51 -1.76 7.40 6.16
C TYR A 51 -2.25 8.69 6.82
N GLY A 52 -2.51 8.70 8.14
CA GLY A 52 -3.13 9.84 8.82
C GLY A 52 -4.55 10.12 8.30
N ARG A 53 -5.11 11.29 8.62
CA ARG A 53 -6.42 11.70 8.11
C ARG A 53 -6.30 12.02 6.62
N ILE A 54 -6.82 11.15 5.76
CA ILE A 54 -6.90 11.39 4.32
C ILE A 54 -8.08 12.35 4.07
N GLU A 55 -7.79 13.62 3.83
CA GLU A 55 -8.76 14.56 3.30
C GLU A 55 -8.78 14.43 1.78
N LEU A 56 -9.80 13.73 1.29
CA LEU A 56 -9.98 13.47 -0.13
C LEU A 56 -10.41 14.79 -0.82
N ASN A 57 -9.47 15.47 -1.47
CA ASN A 57 -9.77 16.59 -2.34
C ASN A 57 -10.11 16.07 -3.75
N MET A 58 -11.40 16.09 -4.09
CA MET A 58 -11.90 15.63 -5.39
C MET A 58 -11.49 16.51 -6.57
N ASP A 59 -10.99 17.72 -6.30
CA ASP A 59 -10.49 18.66 -7.32
C ASP A 59 -9.02 18.42 -7.66
N GLN A 60 -8.31 17.57 -6.90
CA GLN A 60 -6.89 17.28 -7.11
C GLN A 60 -6.71 15.94 -7.82
N ARG A 61 -6.05 15.95 -8.99
CA ARG A 61 -5.67 14.74 -9.73
C ARG A 61 -4.21 14.38 -9.51
N LEU A 62 -3.93 13.10 -9.34
CA LEU A 62 -2.57 12.56 -9.36
C LEU A 62 -1.95 12.78 -10.74
N ALA A 63 -0.74 13.35 -10.78
CA ALA A 63 0.04 13.44 -12.01
C ALA A 63 0.53 12.03 -12.37
N LEU A 64 0.06 11.50 -13.50
CA LEU A 64 0.54 10.24 -14.05
C LEU A 64 1.78 10.55 -14.90
N ALA A 65 2.91 9.93 -14.59
CA ALA A 65 4.07 9.98 -15.47
C ALA A 65 3.75 9.23 -16.79
N ALA A 66 4.15 9.83 -17.91
CA ALA A 66 3.93 9.31 -19.26
C ALA A 66 4.76 8.06 -19.57
#